data_AF-A0A7I9UZZ1-F1
#
_entry.id   AF-A0A7I9UZZ1-F1
#
_cell.length_a   1.000
_cell.length_b   1.000
_cell.length_c   1.000
_cell.angle_alpha   90.00
_cell.angle_beta   90.00
_cell.angle_gamma   90.00
#
_symmetry.space_group_name_H-M   'P 1'
#
loop_
_entity.id
_entity.type
_entity.pdbx_description
1 polymer ?
#
loop_
_entity_poly.entity_id
_entity_poly.type
_entity_poly.pdbx_seq_one_letter_code
_entity_poly.pdbx_strand_id
1 'polypeptide(L)'
;MAAIADSGHSAADGAVMLGSSGVRGVLPPGFRVTSDNGYVTMIGADYAMSGTIDVSRRAGKGARPATSVRDLDEYLHRHFDHLGSRALAALRREQWRAHGLEGASARGEVSGMPAYTALVGCRGLRWVVSAWDPGLRGAADAIARSLREVGTPTRA
;
A
#
# COMPACT_ATOMS: atom_id res chain seq x y z
N MET A 1 9.61 -16.47 -28.52
CA MET A 1 8.52 -16.29 -27.56
C MET A 1 9.06 -16.66 -26.19
N ALA A 2 9.60 -15.69 -25.45
CA ALA A 2 10.23 -15.96 -24.16
C ALA A 2 9.14 -16.08 -23.09
N ALA A 3 9.08 -17.23 -22.43
CA ALA A 3 8.24 -17.44 -21.26
C ALA A 3 8.71 -16.48 -20.16
N ILE A 4 7.88 -15.49 -19.84
CA ILE A 4 8.11 -14.62 -18.69
C ILE A 4 7.70 -15.46 -17.47
N ALA A 5 8.71 -15.87 -16.69
CA ALA A 5 8.52 -16.71 -15.52
C ALA A 5 7.53 -16.06 -14.55
N ASP A 6 6.47 -16.80 -14.25
CA ASP A 6 5.49 -16.49 -13.22
C ASP A 6 6.13 -16.72 -11.84
N SER A 7 6.82 -15.70 -11.32
CA SER A 7 7.45 -15.75 -10.00
C SER A 7 6.51 -15.35 -8.87
N GLY A 8 5.20 -15.30 -9.12
CA GLY A 8 4.18 -15.12 -8.09
C GLY A 8 3.96 -16.41 -7.30
N HIS A 9 4.69 -16.61 -6.20
CA HIS A 9 4.37 -17.66 -5.23
C HIS A 9 3.02 -17.35 -4.55
N SER A 10 1.92 -17.69 -5.22
CA SER A 10 0.55 -17.52 -4.74
C SER A 10 0.30 -18.48 -3.58
N ALA A 11 -0.10 -17.93 -2.43
CA ALA A 11 -0.61 -18.75 -1.33
C ALA A 11 -1.98 -19.36 -1.73
N ALA A 12 -2.41 -20.42 -1.04
CA ALA A 12 -3.71 -21.07 -1.27
C ALA A 12 -4.92 -20.11 -1.22
N ASP A 13 -4.76 -18.92 -0.62
CA ASP A 13 -5.78 -17.87 -0.49
C ASP A 13 -5.70 -16.79 -1.60
N GLY A 14 -4.89 -16.97 -2.65
CA GLY A 14 -4.71 -15.98 -3.72
C GLY A 14 -3.87 -14.74 -3.34
N ALA A 15 -3.22 -14.77 -2.17
CA ALA A 15 -2.33 -13.70 -1.74
C ALA A 15 -0.91 -13.88 -2.30
N VAL A 16 -0.32 -12.79 -2.79
CA VAL A 16 1.04 -12.76 -3.35
C VAL A 16 1.99 -12.01 -2.44
N MET A 17 3.28 -12.36 -2.50
CA MET A 17 4.32 -11.61 -1.79
C MET A 17 4.43 -10.19 -2.35
N LEU A 18 4.38 -9.19 -1.48
CA LEU A 18 4.57 -7.79 -1.86
C LEU A 18 5.99 -7.38 -1.44
N GLY A 19 6.90 -7.31 -2.40
CA GLY A 19 8.32 -7.04 -2.17
C GLY A 19 9.10 -8.21 -1.54
N SER A 20 10.35 -7.93 -1.15
CA SER A 20 11.34 -8.95 -0.76
C SER A 20 11.21 -9.57 0.65
N SER A 21 10.31 -9.13 1.53
CA SER A 21 10.16 -9.78 2.85
C SER A 21 8.86 -9.48 3.60
N GLY A 22 8.30 -10.52 4.22
CA GLY A 22 7.47 -10.45 5.44
C GLY A 22 6.00 -10.07 5.29
N VAL A 23 5.53 -9.64 4.11
CA VAL A 23 4.13 -9.26 3.87
C VAL A 23 3.58 -9.84 2.58
N ARG A 24 2.33 -10.29 2.65
CA ARG A 24 1.50 -10.68 1.50
C ARG A 24 0.28 -9.78 1.40
N GLY A 25 -0.24 -9.61 0.20
CA GLY A 25 -1.53 -8.97 -0.05
C GLY A 25 -2.27 -9.67 -1.18
N VAL A 26 -3.56 -9.41 -1.28
CA VAL A 26 -4.40 -9.88 -2.38
C VAL A 26 -4.43 -8.77 -3.43
N LEU A 27 -4.06 -9.12 -4.65
CA LEU A 27 -4.14 -8.20 -5.78
C LEU A 27 -5.53 -8.27 -6.42
N PRO A 28 -6.17 -7.12 -6.70
CA PRO A 28 -7.38 -7.11 -7.52
C PRO A 28 -7.11 -7.69 -8.93
N PRO A 29 -8.14 -8.18 -9.63
CA PRO A 29 -7.98 -8.63 -11.02
C PRO A 29 -7.30 -7.59 -11.90
N GLY A 30 -6.32 -8.01 -12.72
CA GLY A 30 -5.55 -7.12 -13.61
C GLY A 30 -4.30 -6.47 -12.98
N PHE A 31 -4.02 -6.71 -11.70
CA PHE A 31 -2.81 -6.22 -11.03
C PHE A 31 -1.75 -7.32 -10.87
N ARG A 32 -0.47 -6.95 -11.01
CA ARG A 32 0.66 -7.83 -10.71
C ARG A 32 1.78 -7.09 -9.99
N VAL A 33 2.61 -7.83 -9.25
CA VAL A 33 3.83 -7.28 -8.68
C VAL A 33 4.85 -7.16 -9.82
N THR A 34 5.51 -6.01 -9.95
CA THR A 34 6.44 -5.75 -11.06
C THR A 34 7.86 -5.47 -10.62
N SER A 35 8.11 -5.32 -9.32
CA SER A 35 9.46 -5.15 -8.80
C SER A 35 9.60 -5.60 -7.34
N ASP A 36 10.77 -6.17 -7.01
CA ASP A 36 11.10 -6.78 -5.72
C ASP A 36 11.25 -5.78 -4.56
N ASN A 37 11.30 -4.49 -4.89
CA ASN A 37 11.24 -3.39 -3.92
C ASN A 37 9.80 -3.03 -3.49
N GLY A 38 8.79 -3.75 -3.98
CA GLY A 38 7.40 -3.65 -3.55
C GLY A 38 6.49 -2.87 -4.50
N TYR A 39 6.96 -2.40 -5.65
CA TYR A 39 6.06 -1.73 -6.60
C TYR A 39 5.03 -2.71 -7.17
N VAL A 40 3.75 -2.34 -7.05
CA VAL A 40 2.62 -3.11 -7.59
C VAL A 40 2.07 -2.34 -8.78
N THR A 41 2.39 -2.77 -9.99
CA THR A 41 1.90 -2.09 -11.19
C THR A 41 0.75 -2.88 -11.80
N MET A 42 -0.30 -2.17 -12.23
CA MET A 42 -1.35 -2.79 -13.03
C MET A 42 -0.77 -3.17 -14.38
N ILE A 43 -0.87 -4.45 -14.77
CA ILE A 43 -0.56 -4.85 -16.13
C ILE A 43 -1.79 -5.57 -16.67
N GLY A 44 -2.64 -4.79 -17.33
CA GLY A 44 -3.73 -5.32 -18.13
C GLY A 44 -3.19 -6.22 -19.23
N ALA A 45 -3.96 -7.27 -19.55
CA ALA A 45 -3.58 -8.29 -20.52
C ALA A 45 -3.42 -7.74 -21.95
N ASP A 46 -4.01 -6.57 -22.26
CA ASP A 46 -4.10 -6.06 -23.63
C ASP A 46 -3.88 -4.53 -23.68
N TYR A 47 -2.64 -4.07 -23.84
CA TYR A 47 -2.24 -2.66 -24.12
C TYR A 47 -2.07 -1.68 -22.92
N ALA A 48 -0.99 -0.89 -23.04
CA ALA A 48 -0.62 0.35 -22.33
C ALA A 48 -0.74 0.39 -20.79
N MET A 49 0.39 0.64 -20.10
CA MET A 49 0.43 0.89 -18.65
C MET A 49 -0.58 1.98 -18.24
N SER A 50 -1.70 1.61 -17.63
CA SER A 50 -2.78 2.56 -17.25
C SER A 50 -2.77 2.93 -15.76
N GLY A 51 -1.62 2.80 -15.09
CA GLY A 51 -1.37 3.39 -13.77
C GLY A 51 -0.66 2.46 -12.78
N THR A 52 -0.05 3.06 -11.76
CA THR A 52 0.81 2.37 -10.79
C THR A 52 0.28 2.55 -9.37
N ILE A 53 0.30 1.48 -8.58
CA ILE A 53 0.08 1.52 -7.14
C ILE A 53 1.41 1.26 -6.44
N ASP A 54 1.94 2.29 -5.78
CA ASP A 54 3.22 2.17 -5.08
C ASP A 54 2.98 1.52 -3.72
N VAL A 55 3.52 0.30 -3.52
CA VAL A 55 3.51 -0.38 -2.22
C VAL A 55 4.93 -0.42 -1.66
N SER A 56 5.29 0.60 -0.90
CA SER A 56 6.66 0.74 -0.39
C SER A 56 6.77 0.39 1.09
N ARG A 57 7.89 -0.25 1.46
CA ARG A 57 8.22 -0.50 2.88
C ARG A 57 9.02 0.67 3.44
N ARG A 58 8.73 1.07 4.67
CA ARG A 58 9.59 1.94 5.48
C ARG A 58 9.88 1.30 6.83
N ALA A 59 11.10 1.55 7.32
CA ALA A 59 11.48 1.15 8.67
C ALA A 59 10.51 1.76 9.69
N GLY A 60 9.86 0.91 10.49
CA GLY A 60 9.14 1.35 11.67
C GLY A 60 10.11 1.47 12.84
N LYS A 61 9.78 2.30 13.83
CA LYS A 61 10.48 2.32 15.11
C LYS A 61 9.77 1.35 16.07
N GLY A 62 10.36 0.19 16.35
CA GLY A 62 9.94 -0.71 17.44
C GLY A 62 9.10 -1.94 17.05
N ALA A 63 8.49 -2.57 18.06
CA ALA A 63 7.47 -3.62 17.90
C ALA A 63 6.31 -3.14 17.01
N ARG A 64 5.57 -4.06 16.38
CA ARG A 64 4.52 -3.82 15.35
C ARG A 64 3.92 -2.41 15.45
N PRO A 65 4.27 -1.47 14.54
CA PRO A 65 3.89 -0.08 14.72
C PRO A 65 2.37 0.04 14.63
N ALA A 66 1.72 0.45 15.71
CA ALA A 66 0.36 0.97 15.64
C ALA A 66 0.34 2.08 14.59
N THR A 67 -0.58 2.01 13.64
CA THR A 67 -0.69 2.99 12.57
C THR A 67 -2.02 3.70 12.71
N SER A 68 -1.93 4.94 13.19
CA SER A 68 -3.06 5.81 13.46
C SER A 68 -3.21 6.89 12.40
N VAL A 69 -4.33 7.62 12.45
CA VAL A 69 -4.52 8.83 11.64
C VAL A 69 -3.42 9.87 11.93
N ARG A 70 -2.93 9.94 13.17
CA ARG A 70 -1.82 10.83 13.52
C ARG A 70 -0.54 10.44 12.76
N ASP A 71 -0.20 9.16 12.69
CA ASP A 71 0.96 8.69 11.94
C ASP A 71 0.85 9.02 10.44
N LEU A 72 -0.38 8.91 9.92
CA LEU A 72 -0.70 9.30 8.55
C LEU A 72 -0.52 10.79 8.33
N ASP A 73 -1.04 11.63 9.21
CA ASP A 73 -0.85 13.09 9.10
C ASP A 73 0.62 13.47 9.22
N GLU A 74 1.38 12.87 10.14
CA GLU A 74 2.84 13.08 10.24
C GLU A 74 3.58 12.68 8.95
N TYR A 75 3.18 11.58 8.31
CA TYR A 75 3.71 11.18 7.02
C TYR A 75 3.34 12.19 5.92
N LEU A 76 2.07 12.59 5.85
CA LEU A 76 1.58 13.53 4.84
C LEU A 76 2.27 14.89 4.98
N HIS A 77 2.41 15.40 6.19
CA HIS A 77 3.16 16.63 6.45
C HIS A 77 4.63 16.49 6.06
N ARG A 78 5.30 15.39 6.40
CA ARG A 78 6.72 15.21 6.04
C ARG A 78 6.97 15.16 4.52
N HIS A 79 6.01 14.66 3.74
CA HIS A 79 6.20 14.41 2.30
C HIS A 79 5.51 15.43 1.40
N PHE A 80 4.51 16.14 1.90
CA PHE A 80 3.64 17.00 1.11
C PHE A 80 3.34 18.34 1.79
N ASP A 81 4.14 18.76 2.79
CA ASP A 81 4.01 20.09 3.41
C ASP A 81 4.10 21.25 2.41
N HIS A 82 4.90 21.11 1.37
CA HIS A 82 5.08 22.09 0.30
C HIS A 82 3.77 22.45 -0.43
N LEU A 83 2.72 21.63 -0.32
CA LEU A 83 1.39 21.91 -0.87
C LEU A 83 0.50 22.74 0.07
N GLY A 84 0.93 22.92 1.32
CA GLY A 84 0.27 23.74 2.33
C GLY A 84 -0.76 22.99 3.17
N SER A 85 -0.99 23.49 4.38
CA SER A 85 -1.89 22.88 5.38
C SER A 85 -3.34 22.79 4.93
N ARG A 86 -3.83 23.71 4.10
CA ARG A 86 -5.19 23.67 3.53
C ARG A 86 -5.39 22.50 2.58
N ALA A 87 -4.39 22.23 1.73
CA ALA A 87 -4.41 21.10 0.80
C ALA A 87 -4.43 19.78 1.57
N LEU A 88 -3.58 19.69 2.61
CA LEU A 88 -3.58 18.52 3.50
C LEU A 88 -4.90 18.38 4.24
N ALA A 89 -5.52 19.45 4.75
CA ALA A 89 -6.79 19.40 5.45
C ALA A 89 -7.98 18.94 4.58
N ALA A 90 -7.87 19.09 3.25
CA ALA A 90 -8.93 18.70 2.31
C ALA A 90 -9.08 17.17 2.14
N LEU A 91 -8.07 16.37 2.51
CA LEU A 91 -8.17 14.92 2.38
C LEU A 91 -9.10 14.33 3.44
N ARG A 92 -9.87 13.31 3.09
CA ARG A 92 -10.65 12.53 4.04
C ARG A 92 -9.78 11.45 4.66
N ARG A 93 -9.66 11.45 5.99
CA ARG A 93 -8.95 10.41 6.75
C ARG A 93 -9.89 9.29 7.16
N GLU A 94 -9.33 8.10 7.28
CA GLU A 94 -10.01 6.93 7.80
C GLU A 94 -9.01 6.03 8.53
N GLN A 95 -9.32 5.68 9.78
CA GLN A 95 -8.62 4.64 10.53
C GLN A 95 -9.37 3.32 10.39
N TRP A 96 -8.66 2.22 10.27
CA TRP A 96 -9.25 0.91 10.11
C TRP A 96 -8.35 -0.19 10.67
N ARG A 97 -8.94 -1.38 10.81
CA ARG A 97 -8.24 -2.60 11.21
C ARG A 97 -8.59 -3.74 10.27
N ALA A 98 -7.58 -4.44 9.75
CA ALA A 98 -7.77 -5.58 8.86
C ALA A 98 -6.68 -6.64 9.11
N HIS A 99 -7.06 -7.92 9.15
CA HIS A 99 -6.14 -9.03 9.45
C HIS A 99 -5.29 -8.83 10.72
N GLY A 100 -5.88 -8.18 11.73
CA GLY A 100 -5.23 -7.81 12.98
C GLY A 100 -4.25 -6.64 12.88
N LEU A 101 -3.96 -6.11 11.68
CA LEU A 101 -3.14 -4.93 11.44
C LEU A 101 -3.98 -3.66 11.61
N GLU A 102 -3.37 -2.63 12.19
CA GLU A 102 -3.93 -1.29 12.17
C GLU A 102 -3.42 -0.55 10.94
N GLY A 103 -4.32 0.18 10.30
CA GLY A 103 -4.01 1.03 9.18
C GLY A 103 -4.76 2.35 9.24
N ALA A 104 -4.22 3.33 8.54
CA ALA A 104 -4.85 4.63 8.35
C ALA A 104 -4.67 5.04 6.90
N SER A 105 -5.70 5.67 6.33
CA SER A 105 -5.70 6.11 4.94
C SER A 105 -6.21 7.54 4.78
N ALA A 106 -5.71 8.23 3.76
CA ALA A 106 -6.17 9.52 3.29
C ALA A 106 -6.59 9.39 1.82
N ARG A 107 -7.71 10.02 1.48
CA ARG A 107 -8.23 10.09 0.11
C ARG A 107 -8.66 11.51 -0.22
N GLY A 108 -8.38 11.96 -1.43
CA GLY A 108 -8.77 13.28 -1.93
C GLY A 108 -8.16 13.56 -3.28
N GLU A 109 -8.60 14.62 -3.93
CA GLU A 109 -8.10 15.04 -5.24
C GLU A 109 -7.36 16.36 -5.06
N VAL A 110 -6.08 16.24 -4.70
CA VAL A 110 -5.17 17.38 -4.48
C VAL A 110 -4.04 17.26 -5.49
N SER A 111 -3.88 18.28 -6.33
CA SER A 111 -2.80 18.32 -7.31
C SER A 111 -1.43 18.20 -6.61
N GLY A 112 -0.56 17.33 -7.13
CA GLY A 112 0.75 17.06 -6.54
C GLY A 112 0.73 16.03 -5.40
N MET A 113 -0.42 15.40 -5.09
CA MET A 113 -0.53 14.30 -4.14
C MET A 113 -1.12 13.04 -4.77
N PRO A 114 -0.83 11.86 -4.19
CA PRO A 114 -1.59 10.67 -4.47
C PRO A 114 -3.07 10.87 -4.14
N ALA A 115 -3.96 10.40 -5.03
CA ALA A 115 -5.40 10.38 -4.80
C ALA A 115 -5.81 9.46 -3.63
N TYR A 116 -4.95 8.48 -3.30
CA TYR A 116 -5.04 7.63 -2.12
C TYR A 116 -3.65 7.41 -1.52
N THR A 117 -3.55 7.44 -0.20
CA THR A 117 -2.38 7.02 0.57
C THR A 117 -2.83 6.27 1.80
N ALA A 118 -2.28 5.10 2.06
CA ALA A 118 -2.47 4.36 3.30
C ALA A 118 -1.15 3.99 3.94
N LEU A 119 -1.15 3.98 5.27
CA LEU A 119 -0.10 3.43 6.09
C LEU A 119 -0.63 2.18 6.79
N VAL A 120 0.17 1.11 6.83
CA VAL A 120 -0.20 -0.15 7.48
C VAL A 120 0.98 -0.68 8.30
N GLY A 121 0.74 -0.95 9.58
CA GLY A 121 1.78 -1.40 10.50
C GLY A 121 1.90 -2.92 10.54
N CYS A 122 3.04 -3.47 10.14
CA CYS A 122 3.23 -4.90 9.88
C CYS A 122 4.66 -5.36 10.22
N ARG A 123 4.84 -6.37 11.09
CA ARG A 123 6.16 -6.92 11.52
C ARG A 123 7.23 -5.88 11.90
N GLY A 124 6.87 -4.84 12.66
CA GLY A 124 7.83 -3.77 13.03
C GLY A 124 8.13 -2.77 11.89
N LEU A 125 7.51 -2.95 10.73
CA LEU A 125 7.62 -2.07 9.57
C LEU A 125 6.32 -1.31 9.32
N ARG A 126 6.43 -0.23 8.56
CA ARG A 126 5.28 0.54 8.08
C ARG A 126 5.24 0.46 6.56
N TRP A 127 4.14 -0.05 6.04
CA TRP A 127 3.88 -0.15 4.61
C TRP A 127 3.11 1.07 4.16
N VAL A 128 3.51 1.65 3.03
CA VAL A 128 2.83 2.76 2.38
C VAL A 128 2.20 2.23 1.10
N VAL A 129 0.90 2.39 0.94
CA VAL A 129 0.17 2.06 -0.30
C VAL A 129 -0.36 3.36 -0.90
N SER A 130 0.08 3.71 -2.10
CA SER A 130 -0.29 4.98 -2.74
C SER A 130 -0.80 4.77 -4.16
N ALA A 131 -1.85 5.51 -4.53
CA ALA A 131 -2.32 5.58 -5.91
C ALA A 131 -2.45 7.04 -6.33
N TRP A 132 -1.77 7.41 -7.42
CA TRP A 132 -1.83 8.76 -7.98
C TRP A 132 -3.08 8.98 -8.84
N ASP A 133 -3.53 7.94 -9.54
CA ASP A 133 -4.74 7.98 -10.34
C ASP A 133 -6.00 7.82 -9.43
N PRO A 134 -6.96 8.77 -9.45
CA PRO A 134 -8.23 8.66 -8.74
C PRO A 134 -9.06 7.41 -9.08
N GLY A 135 -8.90 6.83 -10.28
CA GLY A 135 -9.54 5.59 -10.71
C GLY A 135 -9.01 4.35 -9.99
N LEU A 136 -7.79 4.40 -9.44
CA LEU A 136 -7.15 3.29 -8.75
C LEU A 136 -7.36 3.28 -7.23
N ARG A 137 -8.07 4.27 -6.67
CA ARG A 137 -8.29 4.40 -5.22
C ARG A 137 -8.88 3.14 -4.59
N GLY A 138 -9.89 2.54 -5.24
CA GLY A 138 -10.54 1.32 -4.74
C GLY A 138 -9.60 0.12 -4.72
N ALA A 139 -8.78 -0.04 -5.78
CA ALA A 139 -7.78 -1.11 -5.86
C ALA A 139 -6.69 -0.93 -4.80
N ALA A 140 -6.21 0.31 -4.60
CA ALA A 140 -5.20 0.62 -3.59
C ALA A 140 -5.72 0.36 -2.16
N ASP A 141 -6.97 0.71 -1.87
CA ASP A 141 -7.58 0.43 -0.57
C ASP A 141 -7.78 -1.07 -0.33
N ALA A 142 -8.21 -1.81 -1.35
CA ALA A 142 -8.30 -3.27 -1.28
C ALA A 142 -6.94 -3.92 -0.99
N ILE A 143 -5.88 -3.50 -1.69
CA ILE A 143 -4.51 -3.98 -1.44
C ILE A 143 -4.09 -3.66 -0.01
N ALA A 144 -4.25 -2.41 0.45
CA ALA A 144 -3.86 -1.97 1.79
C ALA A 144 -4.55 -2.79 2.89
N ARG A 145 -5.86 -3.04 2.77
CA ARG A 145 -6.63 -3.82 3.73
C ARG A 145 -6.37 -5.32 3.66
N SER A 146 -5.91 -5.81 2.51
CA SER A 146 -5.56 -7.23 2.32
C SER A 146 -4.18 -7.61 2.88
N LEU A 147 -3.38 -6.63 3.33
CA LEU A 147 -2.03 -6.91 3.83
C LEU A 147 -2.09 -7.88 5.01
N ARG A 148 -1.16 -8.83 5.02
CA ARG A 148 -1.02 -9.87 6.03
C ARG A 148 0.45 -10.10 6.33
N GLU A 149 0.76 -10.37 7.60
CA GLU A 149 2.08 -10.83 8.00
C GLU A 149 2.35 -12.25 7.46
N VAL A 150 3.55 -12.47 6.94
CA VAL A 150 4.02 -13.80 6.51
C VAL A 150 4.88 -14.40 7.61
N GLY A 151 4.68 -15.67 7.95
CA GLY A 151 5.43 -16.40 8.97
C GLY A 151 4.84 -16.26 10.38
N THR A 152 5.54 -16.77 11.39
CA THR A 152 5.08 -16.74 12.79
C THR A 152 4.76 -15.31 13.22
N PRO A 153 3.58 -15.03 13.80
CA PRO A 153 3.23 -13.71 14.29
C PRO A 153 4.30 -13.21 15.26
N THR A 154 4.86 -12.04 15.02
CA THR A 154 5.61 -11.34 16.06
C THR A 154 4.61 -10.95 17.14
N ARG A 155 4.56 -11.72 18.23
CA ARG A 155 3.77 -11.35 19.41
C ARG A 155 4.21 -9.95 19.88
N ALA A 156 3.21 -9.11 20.13
CA ALA A 156 3.35 -7.81 20.76
C ALA A 156 3.91 -7.94 22.17
#